data_AF-A0A1S3LVA0-F1
#
_entry.id   AF-A0A1S3LVA0-F1
#
_cell.length_a   1.000
_cell.length_b   1.000
_cell.length_c   1.000
_cell.angle_alpha   90.00
_cell.angle_beta   90.00
_cell.angle_gamma   90.00
#
_symmetry.space_group_name_H-M   'P 1'
#
loop_
_entity.id
_entity.type
_entity.pdbx_description
1 polymer ?
#
loop_
_entity_poly.entity_id
_entity_poly.type
_entity_poly.pdbx_seq_one_letter_code
_entity_poly.pdbx_strand_id
1 'polypeptide(L)'
;MHDYMRRYNVPATPGGIEHLKHDPQQLDAFIMDKALLDYEVSIDAECKTLTVGKPFAIEGYGIGLRQNSPLSSNISELVSQYKSDGFMDMLHDKWYKVVPCGKRSFAVTETLQMGIKHFSGLFLMLCVGLVLSLLTTLAEHIIYRFVIPRVKDPKFKYWLHTSQVMPGIHYTTCKIITLLSLSHYANIFPVVFCCCLIYILLLTLYIVAQTGGYTLQD
;
A
#
# COMPACT_ATOMS: atom_id res chain seq x y z
N MET A 1 12.50 -23.74 -28.34
CA MET A 1 12.92 -22.70 -27.38
C MET A 1 14.20 -22.01 -27.83
N HIS A 2 15.28 -22.76 -28.08
CA HIS A 2 16.56 -22.21 -28.58
C HIS A 2 16.42 -21.35 -29.85
N ASP A 3 15.64 -21.79 -30.85
CA ASP A 3 15.44 -21.02 -32.10
C ASP A 3 14.71 -19.69 -31.89
N TYR A 4 13.91 -19.58 -30.82
CA TYR A 4 13.29 -18.33 -30.42
C TYR A 4 14.32 -17.38 -29.82
N MET A 5 15.11 -17.86 -28.86
CA MET A 5 16.15 -17.08 -28.17
C MET A 5 17.22 -16.55 -29.13
N ARG A 6 17.60 -17.34 -30.14
CA ARG A 6 18.60 -16.94 -31.13
C ARG A 6 18.24 -15.63 -31.87
N ARG A 7 16.94 -15.37 -32.08
CA ARG A 7 16.47 -14.16 -32.79
C ARG A 7 16.53 -12.89 -31.93
N TYR A 8 16.52 -13.04 -30.60
CA TYR A 8 16.55 -11.95 -29.63
C TYR A 8 17.86 -11.95 -28.84
N ASN A 9 18.95 -12.43 -29.44
CA ASN A 9 20.24 -12.52 -28.79
C ASN A 9 20.86 -11.13 -28.62
N VAL A 10 21.32 -10.81 -27.41
CA VAL A 10 21.99 -9.55 -27.09
C VAL A 10 23.45 -9.86 -26.75
N PRO A 11 24.43 -9.19 -27.37
CA PRO A 11 25.84 -9.53 -27.20
C PRO A 11 26.42 -9.13 -25.84
N ALA A 12 25.79 -8.18 -25.13
CA ALA A 12 26.30 -7.62 -23.89
C ALA A 12 25.20 -7.54 -22.83
N THR A 13 25.54 -7.90 -21.59
CA THR A 13 24.66 -7.82 -20.41
C THR A 13 24.03 -6.44 -20.18
N PRO A 14 24.77 -5.31 -20.19
CA PRO A 14 24.15 -4.00 -19.95
C PRO A 14 23.06 -3.67 -20.98
N GLY A 15 23.26 -4.04 -22.25
CA GLY A 15 22.23 -3.86 -23.29
C GLY A 15 20.99 -4.74 -23.04
N GLY A 16 21.18 -5.95 -22.52
CA GLY A 16 20.07 -6.82 -22.13
C GLY A 16 19.24 -6.24 -20.98
N ILE A 17 19.92 -5.64 -19.98
CA ILE A 17 19.28 -4.96 -18.86
C ILE A 17 18.57 -3.66 -19.30
N GLU A 18 19.15 -2.93 -20.26
CA GLU A 18 18.51 -1.72 -20.82
C GLU A 18 17.22 -2.08 -21.57
N HIS A 19 17.23 -3.12 -22.40
CA HIS A 19 16.05 -3.60 -23.12
C HIS A 19 14.93 -4.11 -22.19
N LEU A 20 15.28 -4.60 -20.99
CA LEU A 20 14.32 -4.95 -19.93
C LEU A 20 13.68 -3.71 -19.27
N LYS A 21 14.45 -2.61 -19.15
CA LYS A 21 14.02 -1.39 -18.45
C LYS A 21 13.32 -0.37 -19.35
N HIS A 22 13.53 -0.46 -20.66
CA HIS A 22 12.95 0.44 -21.63
C HIS A 22 11.40 0.38 -21.61
N ASP A 23 10.73 1.50 -21.90
CA ASP A 23 9.27 1.60 -22.01
C ASP A 23 8.91 2.04 -23.44
N PRO A 24 8.28 1.19 -24.28
CA PRO A 24 7.82 -0.16 -23.99
C PRO A 24 8.96 -1.17 -23.84
N GLN A 25 8.73 -2.21 -23.02
CA GLN A 25 9.69 -3.29 -22.77
C GLN A 25 9.93 -4.09 -24.05
N GLN A 26 11.21 -4.23 -24.44
CA GLN A 26 11.59 -4.99 -25.63
C GLN A 26 11.86 -6.47 -25.32
N LEU A 27 12.21 -6.76 -24.06
CA LEU A 27 12.41 -8.10 -23.52
C LEU A 27 11.62 -8.21 -22.21
N ASP A 28 10.91 -9.33 -22.01
CA ASP A 28 10.22 -9.62 -20.75
C ASP A 28 11.15 -10.27 -19.72
N ALA A 29 12.14 -11.03 -20.21
CA ALA A 29 13.09 -11.77 -19.39
C ALA A 29 14.46 -11.83 -20.07
N PHE A 30 15.51 -11.77 -19.26
CA PHE A 30 16.90 -11.92 -19.69
C PHE A 30 17.57 -13.03 -18.88
N ILE A 31 18.32 -13.90 -19.57
CA ILE A 31 19.00 -15.05 -18.97
C ILE A 31 20.51 -14.82 -19.14
N MET A 32 21.23 -14.80 -18.02
CA MET A 32 22.69 -14.61 -17.96
C MET A 32 23.22 -15.15 -16.61
N ASP A 33 24.53 -15.12 -16.40
CA ASP A 33 25.18 -15.60 -15.18
C ASP A 33 24.72 -14.87 -13.92
N LYS A 34 24.36 -15.65 -12.89
CA LYS A 34 23.81 -15.14 -11.62
C LYS A 34 24.66 -14.03 -11.00
N ALA A 35 25.98 -14.21 -10.93
CA ALA A 35 26.88 -13.23 -10.32
C ALA A 35 26.85 -11.86 -11.01
N LEU A 36 26.63 -11.84 -12.33
CA LEU A 36 26.57 -10.62 -13.12
C LEU A 36 25.20 -9.95 -12.96
N LEU A 37 24.10 -10.71 -13.00
CA LEU A 37 22.78 -10.12 -12.73
C LEU A 37 22.66 -9.58 -11.30
N ASP A 38 23.15 -10.31 -10.31
CA ASP A 38 23.11 -9.86 -8.91
C ASP A 38 23.87 -8.54 -8.73
N TYR A 39 24.99 -8.39 -9.43
CA TYR A 39 25.75 -7.13 -9.45
C TYR A 39 24.94 -5.99 -10.09
N GLU A 40 24.42 -6.17 -11.31
CA GLU A 40 23.61 -5.15 -12.01
C GLU A 40 22.39 -4.71 -11.19
N VAL A 41 21.65 -5.68 -10.63
CA VAL A 41 20.48 -5.41 -9.78
C VAL A 41 20.88 -4.68 -8.49
N SER A 42 22.08 -4.93 -7.95
CA SER A 42 22.55 -4.26 -6.74
C SER A 42 23.00 -2.81 -6.96
N ILE A 43 23.50 -2.47 -8.15
CA ILE A 43 23.95 -1.11 -8.49
C ILE A 43 22.80 -0.24 -9.01
N ASP A 44 21.69 -0.86 -9.42
CA ASP A 44 20.52 -0.17 -9.94
C ASP A 44 19.88 0.79 -8.92
N ALA A 45 19.73 2.05 -9.33
CA ALA A 45 19.13 3.09 -8.50
C ALA A 45 17.59 3.02 -8.46
N GLU A 46 16.97 2.57 -9.55
CA GLU A 46 15.51 2.53 -9.71
C GLU A 46 14.88 1.21 -9.29
N CYS A 47 15.69 0.15 -9.16
CA CYS A 47 15.27 -1.15 -8.64
C CYS A 47 14.07 -1.79 -9.35
N LYS A 48 13.94 -1.54 -10.64
CA LYS A 48 12.88 -2.07 -11.49
C LYS A 48 13.11 -3.54 -11.87
N THR A 49 14.33 -4.03 -11.70
CA THR A 49 14.78 -5.36 -12.10
C THR A 49 15.10 -6.21 -10.87
N LEU A 50 14.72 -7.49 -10.93
CA LEU A 50 14.94 -8.46 -9.86
C LEU A 50 15.38 -9.79 -10.48
N THR A 51 16.30 -10.47 -9.81
CA THR A 51 16.70 -11.84 -10.16
C THR A 51 15.69 -12.84 -9.62
N VAL A 52 15.14 -13.69 -10.49
CA VAL A 52 14.14 -14.71 -10.12
C VAL A 52 14.66 -16.13 -10.38
N GLY A 53 14.28 -17.06 -9.51
CA GLY A 53 14.57 -18.48 -9.68
C GLY A 53 15.91 -18.95 -9.09
N LYS A 54 16.18 -20.26 -9.26
CA LYS A 54 17.44 -20.89 -8.87
C LYS A 54 18.42 -20.85 -10.05
N PRO A 55 19.75 -20.79 -9.81
CA PRO A 55 20.72 -20.88 -10.88
C PRO A 55 20.55 -22.21 -11.65
N PHE A 56 20.46 -22.13 -12.97
CA PHE A 56 20.26 -23.28 -13.85
C PHE A 56 21.48 -24.23 -13.85
N ALA A 57 22.68 -23.67 -13.70
CA ALA A 57 23.93 -24.38 -13.63
C ALA A 57 24.79 -23.79 -12.51
N ILE A 58 25.44 -24.67 -11.75
CA ILE A 58 26.45 -24.28 -10.76
C ILE A 58 27.80 -24.36 -11.46
N GLU A 59 28.22 -23.23 -12.00
CA GLU A 59 29.51 -23.09 -12.68
C GLU A 59 30.42 -22.17 -11.87
N GLY A 60 31.72 -22.46 -11.90
CA GLY A 60 32.74 -21.67 -11.21
C GLY A 60 33.69 -21.02 -12.21
N TYR A 61 34.06 -19.77 -11.96
CA TYR A 61 35.09 -19.09 -12.73
C TYR A 61 36.48 -19.65 -12.41
N GLY A 62 37.30 -19.83 -13.45
CA GLY A 62 38.66 -20.37 -13.33
C GLY A 62 39.66 -19.58 -14.16
N ILE A 63 40.94 -19.72 -13.82
CA ILE A 63 42.06 -19.09 -14.54
C ILE A 63 42.60 -20.10 -15.54
N GLY A 64 42.56 -19.76 -16.83
CA GLY A 64 43.11 -20.60 -17.91
C GLY A 64 44.61 -20.38 -18.10
N LEU A 65 45.39 -21.47 -18.04
CA LEU A 65 46.83 -21.48 -18.34
C LEU A 65 47.09 -22.35 -19.59
N ARG A 66 48.22 -22.12 -20.27
CA ARG A 66 48.63 -22.98 -21.40
C ARG A 66 48.78 -24.43 -20.91
N GLN A 67 48.37 -25.38 -21.76
CA GLN A 67 48.55 -26.80 -21.51
C GLN A 67 50.03 -27.10 -21.18
N ASN A 68 50.26 -27.92 -20.15
CA ASN A 68 51.58 -28.29 -19.61
C ASN A 68 52.41 -27.13 -19.05
N SER A 69 51.78 -26.05 -18.59
CA SER A 69 52.49 -24.99 -17.87
C SER A 69 52.94 -25.46 -16.47
N PRO A 70 54.23 -25.30 -16.10
CA PRO A 70 54.73 -25.66 -14.77
C PRO A 70 54.11 -24.80 -13.65
N LEU A 71 53.45 -23.69 -13.99
CA LEU A 71 52.82 -22.77 -13.04
C LEU A 71 51.43 -23.24 -12.56
N SER A 72 50.81 -24.21 -13.25
CA SER A 72 49.44 -24.62 -12.95
C SER A 72 49.28 -25.19 -11.54
N SER A 73 50.23 -25.99 -11.05
CA SER A 73 50.17 -26.56 -9.71
C SER A 73 50.25 -25.49 -8.62
N ASN A 74 51.20 -24.58 -8.75
CA ASN A 74 51.43 -23.51 -7.77
C ASN A 74 50.23 -22.55 -7.71
N ILE A 75 49.67 -22.14 -8.85
CA ILE A 75 48.48 -21.28 -8.88
C ILE A 75 47.26 -21.98 -8.29
N SER A 76 47.05 -23.26 -8.60
CA SER A 76 45.93 -24.01 -8.01
C SER A 76 46.07 -24.14 -6.49
N GLU A 77 47.29 -24.34 -5.98
CA GLU A 77 47.55 -24.39 -4.53
C GLU A 77 47.28 -23.03 -3.87
N LEU A 78 47.77 -21.92 -4.45
CA LEU A 78 47.51 -20.58 -3.94
C LEU A 78 46.02 -20.21 -3.93
N VAL A 79 45.28 -20.56 -4.99
CA VAL A 79 43.83 -20.34 -5.05
C VAL A 79 43.10 -21.17 -3.98
N SER A 80 43.56 -22.39 -3.72
CA SER A 80 43.02 -23.22 -2.64
C SER A 80 43.27 -22.60 -1.27
N GLN A 81 44.46 -22.05 -1.03
CA GLN A 81 44.79 -21.33 0.22
C GLN A 81 43.89 -20.10 0.40
N TYR A 82 43.72 -19.27 -0.63
CA TYR A 82 42.83 -18.10 -0.53
C TYR A 82 41.36 -18.47 -0.26
N LYS A 83 40.92 -19.64 -0.73
CA LYS A 83 39.59 -20.16 -0.44
C LYS A 83 39.48 -20.67 1.00
N SER A 84 40.48 -21.40 1.51
CA SER A 84 40.46 -21.88 2.91
C SER A 84 40.55 -20.74 3.92
N ASP A 85 41.30 -19.68 3.58
CA ASP A 85 41.52 -18.53 4.46
C ASP A 85 40.32 -17.56 4.49
N GLY A 86 39.29 -17.80 3.66
CA GLY A 86 38.12 -16.92 3.56
C GLY A 86 38.40 -15.58 2.86
N PHE A 87 39.56 -15.44 2.21
CA PHE A 87 39.93 -14.21 1.50
C PHE A 87 38.98 -13.92 0.33
N MET A 88 38.53 -14.97 -0.36
CA MET A 88 37.56 -14.85 -1.45
C MET A 88 36.21 -14.28 -0.98
N ASP A 89 35.76 -14.65 0.22
CA ASP A 89 34.51 -14.14 0.79
C ASP A 89 34.64 -12.66 1.16
N MET A 90 35.78 -12.24 1.69
CA MET A 90 36.06 -10.82 1.94
C MET A 90 36.07 -9.99 0.64
N LEU A 91 36.61 -10.54 -0.45
CA LEU A 91 36.55 -9.89 -1.76
C LEU A 91 35.10 -9.79 -2.25
N HIS A 92 34.33 -10.87 -2.11
CA HIS A 92 32.92 -10.87 -2.49
C HIS A 92 32.15 -9.80 -1.73
N ASP A 93 32.31 -9.75 -0.40
CA ASP A 93 31.67 -8.74 0.44
C ASP A 93 32.12 -7.31 0.12
N LYS A 94 33.37 -7.11 -0.32
CA LYS A 94 33.86 -5.78 -0.68
C LYS A 94 33.32 -5.27 -2.01
N TRP A 95 33.19 -6.14 -3.01
CA TRP A 95 32.87 -5.76 -4.38
C TRP A 95 31.39 -5.97 -4.77
N TYR A 96 30.74 -6.99 -4.22
CA TYR A 96 29.37 -7.38 -4.59
C TYR A 96 28.32 -6.99 -3.54
N LYS A 97 28.71 -6.67 -2.29
CA LYS A 97 27.78 -6.21 -1.25
C LYS A 97 27.42 -4.74 -1.41
N VAL A 98 27.10 -4.33 -2.63
CA VAL A 98 26.47 -3.04 -2.88
C VAL A 98 25.09 -3.08 -2.24
N VAL A 99 24.74 -2.00 -1.54
CA VAL A 99 23.54 -1.92 -0.71
C VAL A 99 22.32 -2.35 -1.53
N PRO A 100 21.70 -3.52 -1.26
CA PRO A 100 20.58 -3.98 -2.06
C PRO A 100 19.51 -2.91 -2.04
N CYS A 101 18.82 -2.69 -3.15
CA CYS A 101 17.85 -1.61 -3.30
C CYS A 101 16.94 -1.39 -2.07
N GLY A 102 16.60 -2.49 -1.39
CA GLY A 102 15.97 -2.47 -0.08
C GLY A 102 16.60 -1.48 0.90
N LYS A 103 17.91 -1.48 1.18
CA LYS A 103 18.47 -0.57 2.21
C LYS A 103 18.76 0.85 1.72
N ARG A 104 18.80 1.14 0.42
CA ARG A 104 18.84 2.54 -0.07
C ARG A 104 17.46 3.20 -0.05
N SER A 105 16.44 2.46 -0.47
CA SER A 105 15.05 2.89 -0.29
C SER A 105 14.71 2.99 1.19
N PHE A 106 15.10 2.01 2.03
CA PHE A 106 14.90 2.07 3.48
C PHE A 106 15.77 3.12 4.19
N ALA A 107 16.98 3.49 3.76
CA ALA A 107 17.71 4.60 4.42
C ALA A 107 17.10 5.97 4.11
N VAL A 108 16.54 6.15 2.90
CA VAL A 108 15.81 7.36 2.52
C VAL A 108 14.38 7.38 3.08
N THR A 109 13.76 6.21 3.26
CA THR A 109 12.40 6.09 3.80
C THR A 109 12.36 5.86 5.32
N GLU A 110 13.38 5.32 6.00
CA GLU A 110 13.40 5.24 7.48
C GLU A 110 13.52 6.62 8.12
N THR A 111 14.07 7.61 7.43
CA THR A 111 14.08 9.00 7.94
C THR A 111 12.74 9.73 7.70
N LEU A 112 11.81 9.18 6.89
CA LEU A 112 10.55 9.85 6.51
C LEU A 112 9.31 8.93 6.35
N GLN A 113 9.31 7.69 6.88
CA GLN A 113 8.26 6.74 6.50
C GLN A 113 7.94 5.70 7.57
N MET A 114 7.52 6.18 8.74
CA MET A 114 6.34 5.57 9.38
C MET A 114 5.07 5.99 8.59
N GLY A 115 5.03 5.59 7.31
CA GLY A 115 3.86 5.26 6.49
C GLY A 115 2.73 6.27 6.20
N ILE A 116 2.92 7.23 5.30
CA ILE A 116 1.80 7.99 4.68
C ILE A 116 0.79 7.04 3.98
N LYS A 117 1.25 5.94 3.37
CA LYS A 117 0.38 4.98 2.68
C LYS A 117 -0.50 4.15 3.64
N HIS A 118 0.05 3.69 4.76
CA HIS A 118 -0.70 2.89 5.75
C HIS A 118 -1.66 3.76 6.60
N PHE A 119 -1.29 5.01 6.91
CA PHE A 119 -2.16 5.93 7.66
C PHE A 119 -3.20 6.67 6.79
N SER A 120 -3.14 6.52 5.46
CA SER A 120 -4.08 7.17 4.53
C SER A 120 -5.55 6.82 4.81
N GLY A 121 -5.83 5.58 5.24
CA GLY A 121 -7.18 5.14 5.60
C GLY A 121 -7.76 5.89 6.81
N LEU A 122 -6.95 6.20 7.82
CA LEU A 122 -7.39 6.94 9.00
C LEU A 122 -7.75 8.39 8.65
N PHE A 123 -6.95 9.03 7.79
CA PHE A 123 -7.21 10.40 7.32
C PHE A 123 -8.51 10.48 6.50
N LEU A 124 -8.75 9.50 5.61
CA LEU A 124 -9.97 9.42 4.83
C LEU A 124 -11.22 9.29 5.72
N MET A 125 -11.17 8.41 6.73
CA MET A 125 -12.28 8.21 7.67
C MET A 125 -12.56 9.48 8.49
N LEU A 126 -11.53 10.20 8.92
CA LEU A 126 -11.67 11.48 9.63
C LEU A 126 -12.35 12.54 8.74
N CYS A 127 -11.89 12.71 7.50
CA CYS A 127 -12.46 13.67 6.57
C CYS A 127 -13.94 13.39 6.26
N VAL A 128 -14.30 12.13 6.02
CA VAL A 128 -15.69 11.73 5.78
C VAL A 128 -16.56 11.99 7.02
N GLY A 129 -16.07 11.66 8.21
CA GLY A 129 -16.78 11.92 9.47
C GLY A 129 -17.05 13.41 9.71
N LEU A 130 -16.06 14.27 9.42
CA LEU A 130 -16.22 15.74 9.55
C LEU A 130 -17.23 16.30 8.56
N VAL A 131 -17.18 15.87 7.30
CA VAL A 131 -18.11 16.33 6.25
C VAL A 131 -19.55 15.93 6.60
N LEU A 132 -19.77 14.69 7.05
CA LEU A 132 -21.09 14.22 7.47
C LEU A 132 -21.61 14.99 8.70
N SER A 133 -20.75 15.26 9.68
CA SER A 133 -21.11 16.01 10.90
C SER A 133 -21.47 17.46 10.61
N LEU A 134 -20.81 18.09 9.64
CA LEU A 134 -21.15 19.44 9.22
C LEU A 134 -22.46 19.48 8.43
N LEU A 135 -22.68 18.50 7.54
CA LEU A 135 -23.91 18.39 6.76
C LEU A 135 -25.15 18.17 7.63
N THR A 136 -25.09 17.29 8.64
CA THR A 136 -26.19 17.06 9.58
C THR A 136 -26.55 18.33 10.35
N THR A 137 -25.53 19.03 10.87
CA THR A 137 -25.70 20.26 11.64
C THR A 137 -26.33 21.38 10.80
N LEU A 138 -25.89 21.54 9.55
CA LEU A 138 -26.48 22.51 8.63
C LEU A 138 -27.92 22.16 8.26
N ALA A 139 -28.20 20.87 8.01
CA ALA A 139 -29.55 20.42 7.70
C ALA A 139 -30.53 20.71 8.86
N GLU A 140 -30.14 20.43 10.11
CA GLU A 140 -30.97 20.74 11.28
C GLU A 140 -31.21 22.25 11.42
N HIS A 141 -30.16 23.06 11.25
CA HIS A 141 -30.29 24.52 11.35
C HIS A 141 -31.24 25.09 10.27
N ILE A 142 -31.16 24.56 9.05
CA ILE A 142 -32.03 24.96 7.94
C ILE A 142 -33.48 24.53 8.24
N ILE A 143 -33.71 23.31 8.70
CA ILE A 143 -35.05 22.80 9.04
C ILE A 143 -35.66 23.64 10.18
N TYR A 144 -34.92 23.89 11.25
CA TYR A 144 -35.38 24.72 12.38
C TYR A 144 -35.75 26.13 11.92
N ARG A 145 -34.93 26.74 11.05
CA ARG A 145 -35.14 28.12 10.61
C ARG A 145 -36.20 28.27 9.52
N PHE A 146 -36.41 27.29 8.65
CA PHE A 146 -37.39 27.39 7.55
C PHE A 146 -38.74 26.72 7.84
N VAL A 147 -38.78 25.61 8.58
CA VAL A 147 -40.01 24.85 8.80
C VAL A 147 -40.83 25.41 9.97
N ILE A 148 -40.19 25.87 11.05
CA ILE A 148 -40.88 26.45 12.22
C ILE A 148 -41.63 27.77 11.91
N PRO A 149 -41.12 28.72 11.12
CA PRO A 149 -41.90 29.92 10.78
C PRO A 149 -43.05 29.64 9.79
N ARG A 150 -43.00 28.53 9.04
CA ARG A 150 -44.10 28.11 8.15
C ARG A 150 -45.23 27.36 8.89
N VAL A 151 -44.98 26.86 10.10
CA VAL A 151 -45.94 26.10 10.94
C VAL A 151 -46.37 26.91 12.17
N LYS A 152 -46.41 28.25 12.08
CA LYS A 152 -47.09 29.09 13.07
C LYS A 152 -48.53 29.34 12.65
N ASP A 153 -49.36 28.29 12.73
CA ASP A 153 -50.80 28.47 12.91
C ASP A 153 -51.11 28.61 14.42
N PRO A 154 -51.86 29.64 14.85
CA PRO A 154 -52.02 30.01 16.26
C PRO A 154 -53.05 29.16 17.04
N LYS A 155 -53.08 27.83 16.86
CA LYS A 155 -54.10 26.95 17.50
C LYS A 155 -53.61 25.94 18.54
N PHE A 156 -52.37 26.03 19.01
CA PHE A 156 -51.86 25.10 20.04
C PHE A 156 -51.25 25.82 21.26
N LYS A 157 -52.00 26.76 21.85
CA LYS A 157 -51.56 27.56 23.03
C LYS A 157 -52.07 27.04 24.39
N TYR A 158 -52.78 25.91 24.44
CA TYR A 158 -53.48 25.47 25.67
C TYR A 158 -52.83 24.30 26.42
N TRP A 159 -51.84 23.62 25.83
CA TRP A 159 -51.41 22.31 26.34
C TRP A 159 -50.10 22.30 27.14
N LEU A 160 -49.41 23.44 27.29
CA LEU A 160 -48.07 23.50 27.90
C LEU A 160 -48.01 24.13 29.30
N HIS A 161 -49.15 24.32 29.98
CA HIS A 161 -49.16 24.92 31.32
C HIS A 161 -49.28 23.91 32.48
N THR A 162 -49.54 22.62 32.20
CA THR A 162 -49.62 21.58 33.24
C THR A 162 -48.49 20.58 33.07
N SER A 163 -47.34 20.88 33.67
CA SER A 163 -46.39 19.93 34.30
C SER A 163 -45.09 20.67 34.62
N GLN A 164 -45.19 21.76 35.38
CA GLN A 164 -44.09 22.34 36.15
C GLN A 164 -44.22 21.83 37.59
N VAL A 165 -43.88 20.56 37.83
CA VAL A 165 -43.57 20.05 39.18
C VAL A 165 -42.67 18.81 39.04
N MET A 166 -41.46 18.93 39.58
CA MET A 166 -40.38 17.90 39.69
C MET A 166 -40.83 16.68 40.55
N PRO A 167 -40.06 15.57 40.73
CA PRO A 167 -38.65 15.31 40.39
C PRO A 167 -38.36 13.94 39.72
N GLY A 168 -37.18 13.81 39.09
CA GLY A 168 -36.49 12.52 38.88
C GLY A 168 -37.10 11.52 37.88
N ILE A 169 -36.29 11.15 36.88
CA ILE A 169 -36.30 9.83 36.21
C ILE A 169 -37.31 9.59 35.05
N HIS A 170 -38.34 10.40 34.81
CA HIS A 170 -39.33 10.10 33.74
C HIS A 170 -39.42 11.14 32.59
N TYR A 171 -38.28 11.57 32.03
CA TYR A 171 -38.22 12.53 30.91
C TYR A 171 -38.22 11.92 29.49
N THR A 172 -38.18 10.59 29.35
CA THR A 172 -38.03 9.93 28.05
C THR A 172 -39.34 9.59 27.36
N THR A 173 -40.46 9.41 28.07
CA THR A 173 -41.70 8.89 27.47
C THR A 173 -42.65 9.98 26.95
N CYS A 174 -42.70 11.16 27.57
CA CYS A 174 -43.64 12.22 27.15
C CYS A 174 -43.14 13.03 25.93
N LYS A 175 -41.81 13.06 25.70
CA LYS A 175 -41.21 13.64 24.47
C LYS A 175 -41.48 12.81 23.22
N ILE A 176 -41.70 11.50 23.38
CA ILE A 176 -41.94 10.54 22.29
C ILE A 176 -43.33 10.75 21.68
N ILE A 177 -44.35 11.06 22.50
CA ILE A 177 -45.75 11.17 22.03
C ILE A 177 -45.95 12.47 21.21
N THR A 178 -45.30 13.57 21.59
CA THR A 178 -45.34 14.82 20.80
C THR A 178 -44.44 14.75 19.56
N LEU A 179 -43.37 13.94 19.58
CA LEU A 179 -42.59 13.62 18.37
C LEU A 179 -43.37 12.73 17.39
N LEU A 180 -44.29 11.88 17.85
CA LEU A 180 -45.07 10.98 16.98
C LEU A 180 -46.05 11.71 16.06
N SER A 181 -46.64 12.84 16.46
CA SER A 181 -47.50 13.64 15.56
C SER A 181 -46.71 14.50 14.56
N LEU A 182 -45.46 14.89 14.89
CA LEU A 182 -44.54 15.47 13.90
C LEU A 182 -43.91 14.39 12.98
N SER A 183 -43.96 13.12 13.39
CA SER A 183 -43.34 11.98 12.72
C SER A 183 -43.91 11.73 11.31
N HIS A 184 -45.17 12.10 11.04
CA HIS A 184 -45.76 11.82 9.72
C HIS A 184 -45.21 12.69 8.57
N TYR A 185 -44.58 13.83 8.87
CA TYR A 185 -43.85 14.65 7.88
C TYR A 185 -42.32 14.51 8.00
N ALA A 186 -41.83 14.05 9.16
CA ALA A 186 -40.42 13.81 9.41
C ALA A 186 -39.93 12.42 8.94
N ASN A 187 -40.81 11.44 8.66
CA ASN A 187 -40.45 10.04 8.34
C ASN A 187 -39.75 9.80 6.99
N ILE A 188 -39.47 10.81 6.17
CA ILE A 188 -38.61 10.64 4.99
C ILE A 188 -37.14 10.89 5.32
N PHE A 189 -36.86 11.81 6.24
CA PHE A 189 -35.50 12.26 6.49
C PHE A 189 -34.62 11.27 7.30
N PRO A 190 -35.06 10.66 8.43
CA PRO A 190 -34.24 9.75 9.21
C PRO A 190 -34.11 8.37 8.56
N VAL A 191 -35.05 7.97 7.70
CA VAL A 191 -35.01 6.68 6.99
C VAL A 191 -34.01 6.75 5.84
N VAL A 192 -33.94 7.89 5.14
CA VAL A 192 -32.89 8.19 4.15
C VAL A 192 -31.53 8.39 4.83
N PHE A 193 -31.47 9.07 5.98
CA PHE A 193 -30.22 9.27 6.72
C PHE A 193 -29.65 7.97 7.30
N CYS A 194 -30.52 7.11 7.85
CA CYS A 194 -30.13 5.79 8.36
C CYS A 194 -29.71 4.86 7.22
N CYS A 195 -30.44 4.84 6.10
CA CYS A 195 -30.01 4.10 4.90
C CYS A 195 -28.70 4.63 4.31
N CYS A 196 -28.47 5.95 4.27
CA CYS A 196 -27.21 6.53 3.80
C CYS A 196 -26.06 6.23 4.76
N LEU A 197 -26.24 6.29 6.08
CA LEU A 197 -25.19 5.92 7.03
C LEU A 197 -24.86 4.43 6.94
N ILE A 198 -25.87 3.56 6.81
CA ILE A 198 -25.68 2.12 6.62
C ILE A 198 -24.98 1.85 5.29
N TYR A 199 -25.36 2.54 4.22
CA TYR A 199 -24.74 2.39 2.90
C TYR A 199 -23.30 2.92 2.89
N ILE A 200 -23.02 4.04 3.56
CA ILE A 200 -21.67 4.59 3.72
C ILE A 200 -20.81 3.68 4.60
N LEU A 201 -21.36 3.12 5.69
CA LEU A 201 -20.68 2.11 6.52
C LEU A 201 -20.38 0.83 5.73
N LEU A 202 -21.33 0.36 4.92
CA LEU A 202 -21.13 -0.80 4.04
C LEU A 202 -20.11 -0.50 2.94
N LEU A 203 -20.11 0.70 2.38
CA LEU A 203 -19.15 1.13 1.36
C LEU A 203 -17.75 1.30 1.95
N THR A 204 -17.63 1.86 3.15
CA THR A 204 -16.33 1.98 3.84
C THR A 204 -15.81 0.61 4.28
N LEU A 205 -16.65 -0.29 4.78
CA LEU A 205 -16.29 -1.68 5.06
C LEU A 205 -15.87 -2.43 3.78
N TYR A 206 -16.58 -2.21 2.67
CA TYR A 206 -16.22 -2.80 1.37
C TYR A 206 -14.87 -2.28 0.86
N ILE A 207 -14.63 -0.97 0.91
CA ILE A 207 -13.36 -0.37 0.51
C ILE A 207 -12.23 -0.84 1.42
N VAL A 208 -12.45 -0.94 2.73
CA VAL A 208 -11.46 -1.46 3.69
C VAL A 208 -11.14 -2.93 3.40
N ALA A 209 -12.16 -3.76 3.13
CA ALA A 209 -11.96 -5.16 2.73
C ALA A 209 -11.18 -5.29 1.42
N GLN A 210 -11.41 -4.39 0.46
CA GLN A 210 -10.66 -4.35 -0.79
C GLN A 210 -9.21 -3.93 -0.55
N THR A 211 -8.95 -2.91 0.27
CA THR A 211 -7.57 -2.47 0.62
C THR A 211 -6.80 -3.48 1.47
N GLY A 212 -7.47 -4.28 2.31
CA GLY A 212 -6.85 -5.33 3.11
C GLY A 212 -6.51 -6.60 2.33
N GLY A 213 -7.14 -6.82 1.16
CA GLY A 213 -6.83 -7.92 0.25
C GLY A 213 -5.53 -7.74 -0.55
N TYR A 214 -5.00 -6.51 -0.64
CA TYR A 214 -3.74 -6.22 -1.35
C TYR A 214 -2.49 -6.31 -0.48
N THR A 215 -2.61 -6.59 0.82
CA THR A 215 -1.46 -6.69 1.74
C THR A 215 -1.13 -8.13 2.17
N LEU A 216 -1.74 -9.14 1.54
CA LEU A 216 -1.52 -10.57 1.84
C LEU A 216 -1.10 -11.36 0.60
N GLN A 217 -0.38 -10.70 -0.31
CA GLN A 217 0.26 -11.31 -1.46
C GLN A 217 1.58 -10.60 -1.77
N ASP A 218 2.46 -10.52 -0.78
CA ASP A 218 3.92 -10.38 -0.94
C ASP A 218 4.61 -11.02 0.26
#